data_AF-A0A9N9F9W8-F1
#
_entry.id   AF-A0A9N9F9W8-F1
#
_cell.length_a   1.000
_cell.length_b   1.000
_cell.length_c   1.000
_cell.angle_alpha   90.00
_cell.angle_beta   90.00
_cell.angle_gamma   90.00
#
_symmetry.space_group_name_H-M   'P 1'
#
loop_
_entity.id
_entity.type
_entity.pdbx_description
1 polymer ?
#
loop_
_entity_poly.entity_id
_entity_poly.type
_entity_poly.pdbx_seq_one_letter_code
_entity_poly.pdbx_strand_id
1 'polypeptide(L)'
;MEIDVRSVDFDPKLAEIGILYKFISFQSFDGFFKPTAELSEFFSKGNDKNLFQNKDQDSVWSTCIALAYLESVMKAFTEEWELCHEKAQTALNESSGYDSGVIEKMLQDAR
;
A
#
# COMPACT_ATOMS: atom_id res chain seq x y z
N MET A 1 30.31 35.44 10.98
CA MET A 1 30.22 34.00 10.70
C MET A 1 28.83 33.79 10.14
N GLU A 2 28.70 33.92 8.82
CA GLU A 2 27.42 33.73 8.14
C GLU A 2 27.17 32.22 8.06
N ILE A 3 26.02 31.79 8.55
CA ILE A 3 25.58 30.41 8.43
C ILE A 3 25.10 30.25 6.99
N ASP A 4 25.93 29.65 6.15
CA ASP A 4 25.57 29.17 4.82
C ASP A 4 24.51 28.07 5.00
N VAL A 5 23.23 28.46 4.94
CA VAL A 5 22.10 27.53 4.90
C VAL A 5 22.11 26.93 3.50
N ARG A 6 23.02 25.97 3.27
CA ARG A 6 22.98 25.13 2.09
C ARG A 6 21.62 24.47 2.05
N SER A 7 20.87 24.80 1.02
CA SER A 7 19.69 24.05 0.59
C SER A 7 20.06 22.58 0.61
N VAL A 8 19.45 21.82 1.52
CA VAL A 8 19.57 20.36 1.50
C VAL A 8 18.99 19.93 0.17
N ASP A 9 19.84 19.48 -0.75
CA ASP A 9 19.41 18.99 -2.06
C ASP A 9 18.37 17.88 -1.82
N PHE A 10 17.16 18.09 -2.35
CA PHE A 10 16.08 17.10 -2.27
C PHE A 10 16.48 15.91 -3.14
N ASP A 11 16.74 14.76 -2.51
CA ASP A 11 16.90 13.49 -3.22
C ASP A 11 15.53 12.82 -3.40
N PRO A 12 14.98 12.77 -4.63
CA PRO A 12 13.68 12.19 -4.88
C PRO A 12 13.60 10.71 -4.51
N LYS A 13 14.70 9.95 -4.66
CA LYS A 13 14.71 8.53 -4.32
C LYS A 13 14.63 8.30 -2.82
N LEU A 14 15.30 9.14 -2.02
CA LEU A 14 15.20 9.09 -0.56
C LEU A 14 13.80 9.49 -0.06
N ALA A 15 13.11 10.40 -0.76
CA ALA A 15 11.73 10.71 -0.46
C ALA A 15 10.78 9.54 -0.81
N GLU A 16 10.97 8.90 -1.97
CA GLU A 16 10.17 7.74 -2.40
C GLU A 16 10.33 6.53 -1.47
N ILE A 17 11.56 6.18 -1.07
CA ILE A 17 11.78 5.08 -0.13
C ILE A 17 11.19 5.38 1.26
N GLY A 18 11.23 6.65 1.70
CA GLY A 18 10.56 7.08 2.92
C GLY A 18 9.03 6.94 2.85
N ILE A 19 8.43 7.22 1.69
CA ILE A 19 7.01 7.00 1.43
C ILE A 19 6.69 5.50 1.47
N LEU A 20 7.54 4.66 0.87
CA LEU A 20 7.38 3.21 0.91
C LEU A 20 7.42 2.66 2.34
N TYR A 21 8.41 3.05 3.15
CA TYR A 21 8.49 2.57 4.54
C TYR A 21 7.31 3.00 5.39
N LYS A 22 6.79 4.21 5.16
CA LYS A 22 5.52 4.63 5.78
C LYS A 22 4.37 3.74 5.30
N PHE A 23 4.31 3.43 4.01
CA PHE A 23 3.24 2.62 3.44
C PHE A 23 3.21 1.20 4.01
N ILE A 24 4.34 0.47 3.98
CA ILE A 24 4.41 -0.91 4.49
C ILE A 24 4.07 -1.00 5.99
N SER A 25 4.27 0.10 6.74
CA SER A 25 3.91 0.16 8.17
C SER A 25 2.41 0.06 8.43
N PHE A 26 1.57 0.23 7.40
CA PHE A 26 0.12 0.03 7.49
C PHE A 26 -0.29 -1.44 7.45
N GLN A 27 0.61 -2.37 7.09
CA GLN A 27 0.30 -3.79 7.09
C GLN A 27 0.12 -4.28 8.54
N SER A 28 -1.01 -4.90 8.83
CA SER A 28 -1.25 -5.52 10.14
C SER A 28 -0.47 -6.82 10.31
N PHE A 29 -0.39 -7.26 11.56
CA PHE A 29 0.35 -8.49 11.90
C PHE A 29 -0.16 -9.72 11.16
N ASP A 30 -1.46 -9.79 10.87
CA ASP A 30 -2.13 -10.85 10.09
C ASP A 30 -1.88 -10.76 8.57
N GLY A 31 -1.09 -9.78 8.09
CA GLY A 31 -0.72 -9.64 6.69
C GLY A 31 -1.66 -8.75 5.87
N PHE A 32 -2.84 -8.41 6.38
CA PHE A 32 -3.77 -7.53 5.69
C PHE A 32 -3.36 -6.06 5.78
N PHE A 33 -3.83 -5.24 4.84
CA PHE A 33 -3.92 -3.80 4.98
C PHE A 33 -5.35 -3.45 5.33
N LYS A 34 -5.62 -3.10 6.58
CA LYS A 34 -6.99 -2.79 7.05
C LYS A 34 -7.42 -1.41 6.55
N PRO A 35 -8.69 -1.20 6.22
CA PRO A 35 -9.19 0.09 5.74
C PRO A 35 -9.28 1.11 6.89
N THR A 36 -8.12 1.56 7.37
CA THR A 36 -8.01 2.58 8.42
C THR A 36 -8.14 3.98 7.81
N ALA A 37 -8.46 4.96 8.65
CA ALA A 37 -8.45 6.37 8.24
C ALA A 37 -7.07 6.80 7.72
N GLU A 38 -5.99 6.32 8.33
CA GLU A 38 -4.61 6.65 7.94
C GLU A 38 -4.25 6.07 6.56
N LEU A 39 -4.61 4.81 6.30
CA LEU A 39 -4.41 4.19 4.98
C LEU A 39 -5.27 4.89 3.93
N SER A 40 -6.52 5.22 4.27
CA SER A 40 -7.40 5.97 3.39
C SER A 40 -6.82 7.35 3.08
N GLU A 41 -6.27 8.04 4.08
CA GLU A 41 -5.64 9.35 3.95
C GLU A 41 -4.38 9.30 3.08
N PHE A 42 -3.61 8.21 3.17
CA PHE A 42 -2.44 7.97 2.34
C PHE A 42 -2.79 8.04 0.84
N PHE A 43 -3.93 7.47 0.44
CA PHE A 43 -4.40 7.51 -0.94
C PHE A 43 -5.25 8.74 -1.28
N SER A 44 -5.92 9.37 -0.30
CA SER A 44 -6.82 10.51 -0.54
C SER A 44 -6.10 11.83 -0.86
N LYS A 45 -4.76 11.82 -0.93
CA LYS A 45 -4.01 12.88 -1.64
C LYS A 45 -4.24 12.83 -3.16
N GLY A 46 -4.83 11.75 -3.69
CA GLY A 46 -5.35 11.64 -5.05
C GLY A 46 -6.81 12.10 -5.19
N ASN A 47 -7.26 12.29 -6.42
CA ASN A 47 -8.61 12.82 -6.73
C ASN A 47 -9.77 11.86 -6.44
N ASP A 48 -9.49 10.59 -6.14
CA ASP A 48 -10.52 9.58 -5.94
C ASP A 48 -10.81 9.32 -4.46
N LYS A 49 -11.76 10.08 -3.92
CA LYS A 49 -12.25 9.91 -2.54
C LYS A 49 -13.05 8.62 -2.34
N ASN A 50 -13.33 7.88 -3.42
CA ASN A 50 -14.18 6.70 -3.39
C ASN A 50 -13.38 5.39 -3.41
N LEU A 51 -12.04 5.42 -3.43
CA LEU A 51 -11.18 4.22 -3.48
C LEU A 51 -11.54 3.17 -2.40
N PHE A 52 -12.04 3.67 -1.25
CA PHE A 52 -12.51 2.87 -0.13
C PHE A 52 -14.03 2.98 0.12
N GLN A 53 -14.74 3.93 -0.52
CA GLN A 53 -16.17 4.16 -0.26
C GLN A 53 -17.01 3.05 -0.89
N ASN A 54 -17.76 2.33 -0.04
CA ASN A 54 -18.53 1.09 -0.26
C ASN A 54 -17.82 -0.21 0.14
N LYS A 55 -16.60 -0.17 0.70
CA LYS A 55 -15.87 -1.35 1.20
C LYS A 55 -15.25 -1.11 2.58
N ASP A 56 -15.89 -0.27 3.40
CA ASP A 56 -15.43 0.20 4.73
C ASP A 56 -15.23 -0.91 5.81
N GLN A 57 -15.25 -2.18 5.43
CA GLN A 57 -15.03 -3.34 6.29
C GLN A 57 -14.17 -4.44 5.62
N ASP A 58 -13.83 -4.33 4.34
CA ASP A 58 -13.22 -5.43 3.61
C ASP A 58 -11.69 -5.32 3.54
N SER A 59 -11.04 -5.91 4.55
CA SER A 59 -9.58 -6.06 4.59
C SER A 59 -9.02 -6.74 3.33
N VAL A 60 -9.80 -7.55 2.61
CA VAL A 60 -9.37 -8.19 1.36
C VAL A 60 -9.19 -7.15 0.27
N TRP A 61 -10.18 -6.27 0.04
CA TRP A 61 -10.07 -5.23 -0.98
C TRP A 61 -8.95 -4.23 -0.72
N SER A 62 -8.85 -3.70 0.49
CA SER A 62 -7.79 -2.74 0.83
C SER A 62 -6.40 -3.39 0.72
N THR A 63 -6.29 -4.70 0.96
CA THR A 63 -5.07 -5.46 0.70
C THR A 63 -4.80 -5.62 -0.80
N CYS A 64 -5.81 -5.87 -1.63
CA CYS A 64 -5.64 -5.92 -3.10
C CYS A 64 -5.13 -4.58 -3.66
N ILE A 65 -5.71 -3.46 -3.21
CA ILE A 65 -5.24 -2.12 -3.57
C ILE A 65 -3.81 -1.86 -3.11
N ALA A 66 -3.46 -2.33 -1.91
CA ALA A 66 -2.11 -2.20 -1.39
C ALA A 66 -1.09 -2.96 -2.23
N LEU A 67 -1.41 -4.19 -2.63
CA LEU A 67 -0.55 -4.99 -3.52
C LEU A 67 -0.39 -4.31 -4.89
N ALA A 68 -1.47 -3.81 -5.48
CA ALA A 68 -1.42 -3.08 -6.75
C ALA A 68 -0.54 -1.81 -6.67
N TYR A 69 -0.59 -1.09 -5.54
CA TYR A 69 0.29 0.05 -5.30
C TYR A 69 1.77 -0.34 -5.27
N LEU A 70 2.12 -1.42 -4.56
CA LEU A 70 3.50 -1.93 -4.51
C LEU A 70 4.01 -2.32 -5.90
N GLU A 71 3.20 -3.09 -6.63
CA GLU A 71 3.54 -3.61 -7.96
C GLU A 71 3.66 -2.52 -9.03
N SER A 72 2.79 -1.50 -9.00
CA SER A 72 2.69 -0.50 -10.07
C SER A 72 3.47 0.78 -9.77
N VAL A 73 3.36 1.29 -8.54
CA VAL A 73 3.93 2.58 -8.15
C VAL A 73 5.33 2.42 -7.55
N MET A 74 5.53 1.40 -6.70
CA MET A 74 6.79 1.17 -5.98
C MET A 74 7.69 0.11 -6.61
N LYS A 75 7.48 -0.23 -7.88
CA LYS A 75 8.23 -1.28 -8.61
C LYS A 75 9.75 -1.15 -8.54
N ALA A 76 10.28 0.07 -8.41
CA ALA A 76 11.71 0.33 -8.37
C ALA A 76 12.37 -0.12 -7.05
N PHE A 77 11.57 -0.42 -6.03
CA PHE A 77 11.99 -0.77 -4.67
C PHE A 77 11.48 -2.17 -4.27
N THR A 78 11.52 -3.12 -5.21
CA THR A 78 10.92 -4.47 -4.99
C THR A 78 11.57 -5.19 -3.80
N GLU A 79 12.89 -5.12 -3.66
CA GLU A 79 13.63 -5.77 -2.56
C GLU A 79 13.20 -5.23 -1.19
N GLU A 80 12.72 -4.00 -1.13
CA GLU A 80 12.28 -3.34 0.11
C GLU A 80 10.86 -3.72 0.52
N TRP A 81 10.01 -4.22 -0.39
CA TRP A 81 8.62 -4.55 -0.10
C TRP A 81 8.20 -5.99 -0.38
N GLU A 82 9.04 -6.82 -1.00
CA GLU A 82 8.71 -8.19 -1.39
C GLU A 82 8.13 -9.02 -0.23
N LEU A 83 8.72 -8.93 0.97
CA LEU A 83 8.24 -9.67 2.14
C LEU A 83 6.87 -9.19 2.61
N CYS A 84 6.60 -7.89 2.50
CA CYS A 84 5.29 -7.31 2.80
C CYS A 84 4.24 -7.84 1.82
N HIS A 85 4.59 -7.90 0.54
CA HIS A 85 3.74 -8.45 -0.52
C HIS A 85 3.43 -9.94 -0.30
N GLU A 86 4.44 -10.78 -0.10
CA GLU A 86 4.27 -12.22 0.13
C GLU A 86 3.34 -12.52 1.31
N LYS A 87 3.49 -11.75 2.40
CA LYS A 87 2.65 -11.89 3.58
C LYS A 87 1.20 -11.50 3.31
N ALA A 88 0.97 -10.42 2.57
CA ALA A 88 -0.37 -10.00 2.16
C ALA A 88 -1.01 -11.02 1.20
N GLN A 89 -0.24 -11.53 0.24
CA GLN A 89 -0.72 -12.55 -0.69
C GLN A 89 -1.09 -13.86 0.04
N THR A 90 -0.29 -14.25 1.03
CA THR A 90 -0.58 -15.41 1.89
C THR A 90 -1.88 -15.20 2.67
N ALA A 91 -2.05 -14.04 3.30
CA ALA A 91 -3.25 -13.71 4.05
C ALA A 91 -4.51 -13.73 3.17
N LEU A 92 -4.42 -13.24 1.93
CA LEU A 92 -5.50 -13.34 0.94
C LEU A 92 -5.82 -14.80 0.59
N ASN A 93 -4.81 -15.61 0.29
CA ASN A 93 -4.99 -17.01 -0.09
C ASN A 93 -5.63 -17.86 1.04
N GLU A 94 -5.37 -17.50 2.29
CA GLU A 94 -5.94 -18.17 3.47
C GLU A 94 -7.31 -17.61 3.91
N SER A 95 -7.84 -16.60 3.20
CA SER A 95 -9.10 -15.95 3.53
C SER A 95 -10.29 -16.87 3.24
N SER A 96 -10.72 -17.63 4.26
CA SER A 96 -11.80 -18.62 4.19
C SER A 96 -13.20 -18.04 3.92
N GLY A 97 -13.35 -16.72 3.98
CA GLY A 97 -14.60 -16.02 3.68
C GLY A 97 -14.81 -15.69 2.19
N TYR A 98 -13.79 -15.90 1.34
CA TYR A 98 -13.82 -15.52 -0.07
C TYR A 98 -13.45 -16.71 -0.95
N ASP A 99 -14.17 -16.85 -2.06
CA ASP A 99 -13.77 -17.76 -3.13
C ASP A 99 -12.50 -17.24 -3.81
N SER A 100 -11.57 -18.13 -4.14
CA SER A 100 -10.30 -17.76 -4.77
C SER A 100 -10.49 -16.98 -6.08
N GLY A 101 -11.55 -17.29 -6.85
CA GLY A 101 -11.88 -16.55 -8.07
C GLY A 101 -12.38 -15.13 -7.80
N VAL A 102 -13.01 -14.89 -6.64
CA VAL A 102 -13.40 -13.54 -6.22
C VAL A 102 -12.17 -12.71 -5.85
N ILE A 103 -11.21 -13.29 -5.12
CA ILE A 103 -9.95 -12.61 -4.76
C ILE A 103 -9.15 -12.26 -6.02
N GLU A 104 -9.01 -13.21 -6.95
CA GLU A 104 -8.29 -12.97 -8.21
C GLU A 104 -8.94 -11.83 -9.01
N LYS A 105 -10.27 -11.80 -9.09
CA LYS A 105 -10.99 -10.69 -9.72
C LYS A 105 -10.72 -9.36 -9.00
N MET A 106 -10.73 -9.33 -7.67
CA MET A 106 -10.41 -8.12 -6.91
C MET A 106 -8.98 -7.63 -7.13
N LEU A 107 -8.01 -8.54 -7.23
CA LEU A 107 -6.63 -8.19 -7.58
C LEU A 107 -6.53 -7.58 -8.98
N GLN A 108 -7.30 -8.10 -9.93
CA GLN A 108 -7.37 -7.55 -11.28
C GLN A 108 -8.05 -6.17 -11.30
N ASP A 109 -9.16 -5.99 -10.58
CA ASP A 109 -9.88 -4.72 -10.50
C ASP A 109 -9.07 -3.62 -9.78
N ALA A 110 -8.07 -3.99 -8.98
CA ALA A 110 -7.22 -3.06 -8.24
C ALA A 110 -6.01 -2.51 -9.05
N ARG A 111 -5.64 -3.16 -10.17
CA ARG A 111 -4.49 -2.81 -11.01
C ARG A 111 -4.86 -1.83 -12.12
#